data_AF-A0A1I3XL92-F1
#
_entry.id   AF-A0A1I3XL92-F1
#
_cell.length_a   1.000
_cell.length_b   1.000
_cell.length_c   1.000
_cell.angle_alpha   90.00
_cell.angle_beta   90.00
_cell.angle_gamma   90.00
#
_symmetry.space_group_name_H-M   'P 1'
#
loop_
_entity.id
_entity.type
_entity.pdbx_description
1 polymer ?
#
loop_
_entity_poly.entity_id
_entity_poly.type
_entity_poly.pdbx_seq_one_letter_code
_entity_poly.pdbx_strand_id
1 'polypeptide(L)'
;RISLESVPGQGTTISVRIPLTLAIIDGLQVQVENSYFIMPLSAVEECVELIRKDKDRADLINLRGQMVPYVSLRAGFEIPGQTPEIEQVVVCNSQGRRVGIVVDRVIGEHQTVIKSLGKVYQDIRGISGATIKGDGSMALILDIAALVAASSTPLVSRVRV
;
A
#
# COMPACT_ATOMS: atom_id res chain seq x y z
N ARG A 1 21.55 -3.89 -18.05
CA ARG A 1 22.81 -3.43 -18.73
C ARG A 1 22.68 -3.79 -20.20
N ILE A 2 23.10 -2.91 -21.10
CA ILE A 2 23.12 -3.15 -22.55
C ILE A 2 24.58 -3.07 -23.00
N SER A 3 25.05 -4.05 -23.77
CA SER A 3 26.34 -4.02 -24.46
C SER A 3 26.17 -4.29 -25.94
N LEU A 4 27.04 -3.69 -26.74
CA LEU A 4 26.97 -3.68 -28.18
C LEU A 4 28.34 -4.06 -28.73
N GLU A 5 28.37 -5.08 -29.57
CA GLU A 5 29.56 -5.51 -30.31
C GLU A 5 29.19 -5.50 -31.79
N SER A 6 29.95 -4.76 -32.59
CA SER A 6 29.69 -4.65 -34.03
C SER A 6 30.99 -4.79 -34.79
N VAL A 7 30.99 -5.64 -35.80
CA VAL A 7 32.13 -5.85 -36.67
C VAL A 7 31.69 -5.62 -38.13
N PRO A 8 32.30 -4.65 -38.84
CA PRO A 8 31.96 -4.38 -40.23
C PRO A 8 32.01 -5.63 -41.10
N GLY A 9 30.94 -5.89 -41.85
CA GLY A 9 30.81 -7.08 -42.70
C GLY A 9 30.49 -8.38 -41.95
N GLN A 10 30.46 -8.41 -40.62
CA GLN A 10 30.11 -9.59 -39.81
C GLN A 10 28.85 -9.39 -38.96
N GLY A 11 28.31 -8.17 -38.93
CA GLY A 11 27.06 -7.85 -38.27
C GLY A 11 27.24 -7.27 -36.86
N THR A 12 26.12 -7.14 -36.15
CA THR A 12 26.05 -6.51 -34.84
C THR A 12 25.35 -7.42 -33.85
N THR A 13 25.98 -7.65 -32.70
CA THR A 13 25.41 -8.36 -31.56
C THR A 13 25.06 -7.37 -30.46
N ILE A 14 23.78 -7.41 -30.05
CA ILE A 14 23.27 -6.61 -28.93
C ILE A 14 23.00 -7.57 -27.77
N SER A 15 23.67 -7.36 -26.65
CA SER A 15 23.49 -8.14 -25.43
C SER A 15 22.76 -7.33 -24.36
N VAL A 16 21.58 -7.81 -23.96
CA VAL A 16 20.74 -7.16 -22.94
C VAL A 16 20.67 -8.04 -21.70
N ARG A 17 21.10 -7.51 -20.55
CA ARG A 17 20.95 -8.15 -19.24
C ARG A 17 19.82 -7.49 -18.46
N ILE A 18 18.73 -8.22 -18.29
CA ILE A 18 17.58 -7.83 -17.45
C ILE A 18 17.68 -8.58 -16.11
N PRO A 19 17.46 -7.91 -14.96
CA PRO A 19 17.40 -8.57 -13.65
C PRO A 19 16.30 -9.64 -13.64
N LEU A 20 16.62 -10.83 -13.14
CA LEU A 20 15.73 -12.00 -13.16
C LEU A 20 14.47 -11.83 -12.27
N THR A 21 14.49 -10.86 -11.34
CA THR A 21 13.49 -10.75 -10.29
C THR A 21 12.49 -9.63 -10.58
N LEU A 22 11.40 -9.97 -11.25
CA LEU A 22 10.15 -9.21 -11.21
C LEU A 22 9.25 -9.87 -10.17
N ALA A 23 9.13 -9.28 -8.99
CA ALA A 23 8.14 -9.71 -8.01
C ALA A 23 6.83 -8.98 -8.36
N ILE A 24 5.85 -9.75 -8.81
CA ILE A 24 4.49 -9.26 -9.06
C ILE A 24 3.66 -9.61 -7.84
N ILE A 25 2.84 -8.67 -7.39
CA ILE A 25 1.87 -8.91 -6.34
C ILE A 25 0.48 -8.55 -6.85
N ASP A 26 -0.51 -9.34 -6.43
CA ASP A 26 -1.91 -8.98 -6.55
C ASP A 26 -2.27 -8.10 -5.36
N GLY A 27 -2.77 -6.90 -5.64
CA GLY A 27 -3.09 -5.95 -4.58
C GLY A 27 -4.42 -5.25 -4.79
N LEU A 28 -5.05 -4.87 -3.68
CA LEU A 28 -6.15 -3.94 -3.66
C LEU A 28 -5.59 -2.51 -3.67
N GLN A 29 -5.91 -1.75 -4.70
CA GLN A 29 -5.55 -0.35 -4.79
C GLN A 29 -6.56 0.51 -4.05
N VAL A 30 -6.04 1.36 -3.18
CA VAL A 30 -6.81 2.32 -2.38
C VAL A 30 -6.20 3.71 -2.51
N GLN A 31 -6.98 4.71 -2.15
CA GLN A 31 -6.61 6.11 -2.28
C GLN A 31 -6.93 6.88 -1.00
N VAL A 32 -6.03 7.80 -0.65
CA VAL A 32 -6.24 8.84 0.35
C VAL A 32 -5.73 10.15 -0.24
N GLU A 33 -6.63 11.11 -0.43
CA GLU A 33 -6.35 12.32 -1.20
C GLU A 33 -5.72 11.94 -2.56
N ASN A 34 -4.55 12.47 -2.91
CA ASN A 34 -3.85 12.24 -4.17
C ASN A 34 -2.84 11.08 -4.07
N SER A 35 -2.78 10.40 -2.92
CA SER A 35 -1.84 9.31 -2.65
C SER A 35 -2.50 7.96 -2.89
N TYR A 36 -1.79 7.08 -3.61
CA TYR A 36 -2.22 5.72 -3.88
C TYR A 36 -1.45 4.72 -3.04
N PHE A 37 -2.17 3.73 -2.52
CA PHE A 37 -1.60 2.64 -1.76
C PHE A 37 -2.07 1.31 -2.34
N ILE A 38 -1.23 0.29 -2.19
CA ILE A 38 -1.50 -1.08 -2.61
C ILE A 38 -1.45 -1.97 -1.38
N MET A 39 -2.53 -2.71 -1.16
CA MET A 39 -2.65 -3.67 -0.06
C MET A 39 -2.54 -5.07 -0.65
N PRO A 40 -1.65 -5.96 -0.16
CA PRO A 40 -1.62 -7.34 -0.64
C PRO A 40 -3.00 -7.98 -0.52
N LEU A 41 -3.56 -8.45 -1.64
CA LEU A 41 -4.93 -8.96 -1.65
C LEU A 41 -5.09 -10.19 -0.75
N SER A 42 -4.00 -10.96 -0.56
CA SER A 42 -3.93 -12.10 0.36
C SER A 42 -4.20 -11.75 1.83
N ALA A 43 -4.08 -10.47 2.21
CA ALA A 43 -4.35 -10.00 3.56
C ALA A 43 -5.72 -9.32 3.70
N VAL A 44 -6.46 -9.09 2.60
CA VAL A 44 -7.74 -8.41 2.60
C VAL A 44 -8.87 -9.43 2.77
N GLU A 45 -9.79 -9.17 3.71
CA GLU A 45 -10.98 -10.00 3.92
C GLU A 45 -12.23 -9.40 3.26
N GLU A 46 -12.52 -8.13 3.53
CA GLU A 46 -13.70 -7.45 3.02
C GLU A 46 -13.49 -5.93 2.98
N CYS A 47 -14.27 -5.23 2.15
CA CYS A 47 -14.35 -3.78 2.12
C CYS A 47 -15.75 -3.34 2.54
N VAL A 48 -15.83 -2.37 3.45
CA VAL A 48 -17.09 -1.86 3.98
C VAL A 48 -17.08 -0.33 3.97
N GLU A 49 -18.24 0.27 3.75
CA GLU A 49 -18.39 1.72 3.90
C GLU A 49 -18.41 2.08 5.39
N LEU A 50 -17.76 3.20 5.72
CA LEU A 50 -17.75 3.75 7.06
C LEU A 50 -18.42 5.12 7.04
N ILE A 51 -19.61 5.19 7.62
CA ILE A 51 -20.30 6.44 7.84
C ILE A 51 -19.70 7.06 9.10
N ARG A 52 -19.37 8.36 9.08
CA ARG A 52 -18.70 9.04 10.21
C ARG A 52 -19.34 8.84 11.60
N LYS A 53 -20.65 8.55 11.66
CA LYS A 53 -21.36 8.27 12.92
C LYS A 53 -20.94 6.95 13.57
N ASP A 54 -20.34 6.05 12.80
CA ASP A 54 -19.90 4.72 13.26
C ASP A 54 -18.46 4.73 13.80
N LYS A 55 -17.77 5.88 13.74
CA LYS A 55 -16.45 6.08 14.35
C LYS A 55 -16.61 6.32 15.84
N ASP A 56 -16.31 5.30 16.64
CA ASP A 56 -16.30 5.44 18.10
C ASP A 56 -14.97 6.06 18.59
N ARG A 57 -14.97 6.60 19.81
CA ARG A 57 -13.83 7.35 20.38
C ARG A 57 -12.58 6.51 20.71
N ALA A 58 -12.63 5.20 20.53
CA ALA A 58 -11.63 4.26 21.03
C ALA A 58 -10.81 3.54 19.93
N ASP A 59 -10.70 4.11 18.72
CA ASP A 59 -10.04 3.48 17.57
C ASP A 59 -10.62 2.09 17.22
N LEU A 60 -11.92 1.91 17.49
CA LEU A 60 -12.69 0.70 17.17
C LEU A 60 -13.84 1.07 16.22
N ILE A 61 -14.17 0.16 15.30
CA ILE A 61 -15.38 0.21 14.50
C ILE A 61 -16.22 -1.04 14.76
N ASN A 62 -17.54 -0.90 14.71
CA ASN A 62 -18.45 -2.04 14.81
C ASN A 62 -18.79 -2.57 13.42
N LEU A 63 -18.26 -3.75 13.07
CA LEU A 63 -18.59 -4.46 11.85
C LEU A 63 -19.52 -5.63 12.15
N ARG A 64 -20.81 -5.47 11.83
CA ARG A 64 -21.84 -6.51 11.99
C ARG A 64 -21.86 -7.13 13.41
N GLY A 65 -21.67 -6.30 14.44
CA GLY A 65 -21.65 -6.73 15.84
C GLY A 65 -20.28 -7.11 16.39
N GLN A 66 -19.22 -7.08 15.58
CA GLN A 66 -17.85 -7.32 16.01
C GLN A 66 -17.06 -6.00 16.09
N MET A 67 -16.46 -5.74 17.24
CA MET A 67 -15.56 -4.60 17.42
C MET A 67 -14.21 -4.92 16.79
N VAL A 68 -13.83 -4.15 15.77
CA VAL A 68 -12.57 -4.30 15.03
C VAL A 68 -11.74 -3.03 15.25
N PRO A 69 -10.47 -3.15 15.70
CA PRO A 69 -9.59 -2.00 15.79
C PRO A 69 -9.28 -1.47 14.39
N TYR A 70 -9.16 -0.15 14.25
CA TYR A 70 -8.85 0.45 12.97
C TYR A 70 -7.65 1.38 13.02
N VAL A 71 -7.03 1.56 11.86
CA VAL A 71 -5.95 2.51 11.61
C VAL A 71 -6.38 3.40 10.45
N SER A 72 -6.31 4.71 10.63
CA SER A 72 -6.50 5.65 9.51
C SER A 72 -5.19 5.82 8.76
N LEU A 73 -5.16 5.53 7.46
CA LEU A 73 -3.99 5.80 6.62
C LEU A 73 -3.69 7.30 6.55
N ARG A 74 -4.74 8.12 6.50
CA ARG A 74 -4.60 9.58 6.53
C ARG A 74 -3.83 10.04 7.76
N ALA A 75 -4.25 9.60 8.95
CA ALA A 75 -3.58 9.96 10.19
C ALA A 75 -2.19 9.31 10.29
N GLY A 76 -2.09 8.03 9.92
CA GLY A 76 -0.86 7.24 10.00
C GLY A 76 0.27 7.70 9.07
N PHE A 77 -0.05 8.40 7.98
CA PHE A 77 0.92 8.98 7.05
C PHE A 77 0.89 10.52 7.03
N GLU A 78 0.20 11.15 7.99
CA GLU A 78 0.06 12.62 8.10
C GLU A 78 -0.40 13.30 6.78
N ILE A 79 -1.28 12.64 6.02
CA ILE A 79 -1.71 13.10 4.70
C ILE A 79 -2.64 14.31 4.87
N PRO A 80 -2.28 15.49 4.33
CA PRO A 80 -3.10 16.68 4.45
C PRO A 80 -4.41 16.52 3.67
N GLY A 81 -5.38 17.39 3.98
CA GLY A 81 -6.67 17.43 3.30
C GLY A 81 -7.84 17.05 4.20
N GLN A 82 -9.04 17.25 3.68
CA GLN A 82 -10.26 16.96 4.40
C GLN A 82 -10.60 15.48 4.28
N THR A 83 -10.99 14.88 5.40
CA THR A 83 -11.63 13.57 5.39
C THR A 83 -12.93 13.66 4.58
N PRO A 84 -13.24 12.70 3.69
CA PRO A 84 -14.53 12.69 3.01
C PRO A 84 -15.69 12.44 3.98
N GLU A 85 -16.94 12.64 3.52
CA GLU A 85 -18.14 12.33 4.32
C GLU A 85 -18.35 10.82 4.48
N ILE A 86 -18.00 10.07 3.43
CA ILE A 86 -18.03 8.62 3.39
C ILE A 86 -16.60 8.15 3.17
N GLU A 87 -16.09 7.39 4.12
CA GLU A 87 -14.81 6.68 4.01
C GLU A 87 -15.08 5.20 3.74
N GLN A 88 -14.04 4.48 3.37
CA GLN A 88 -14.09 3.03 3.26
C GLN A 88 -13.10 2.40 4.24
N VAL A 89 -13.49 1.27 4.81
CA VAL A 89 -12.63 0.44 5.63
C VAL A 89 -12.31 -0.82 4.84
N VAL A 90 -11.03 -1.07 4.66
CA VAL A 90 -10.53 -2.36 4.19
C VAL A 90 -10.20 -3.19 5.42
N VAL A 91 -10.94 -4.25 5.64
CA VAL A 91 -10.69 -5.19 6.74
C VAL A 91 -9.58 -6.14 6.31
N CYS A 92 -8.52 -6.19 7.09
CA CYS A 92 -7.39 -7.03 6.84
C CYS A 92 -7.13 -7.98 8.00
N ASN A 93 -6.52 -9.12 7.67
CA ASN A 93 -6.11 -10.12 8.64
C ASN A 93 -4.62 -10.41 8.49
N SER A 94 -3.91 -10.35 9.61
CA SER A 94 -2.54 -10.86 9.71
C SER A 94 -2.42 -11.74 10.93
N GLN A 95 -2.04 -13.01 10.73
CA GLN A 95 -1.82 -13.98 11.80
C GLN A 95 -3.02 -14.12 12.78
N GLY A 96 -4.24 -14.08 12.26
CA GLY A 96 -5.46 -14.21 13.05
C GLY A 96 -5.92 -12.92 13.75
N ARG A 97 -5.22 -11.80 13.56
CA ARG A 97 -5.62 -10.49 14.08
C ARG A 97 -6.23 -9.66 12.96
N ARG A 98 -7.49 -9.25 13.15
CA ARG A 98 -8.22 -8.37 12.24
C ARG A 98 -7.91 -6.90 12.55
N VAL A 99 -7.75 -6.09 11.52
CA VAL A 99 -7.64 -4.63 11.62
C VAL A 99 -8.41 -3.98 10.47
N GLY A 100 -9.12 -2.90 10.75
CA GLY A 100 -9.71 -2.04 9.73
C GLY A 100 -8.69 -1.00 9.27
N ILE A 101 -8.50 -0.85 7.96
CA ILE A 101 -7.66 0.21 7.40
C ILE A 101 -8.60 1.23 6.75
N VAL A 102 -8.68 2.41 7.36
CA VAL A 102 -9.56 3.49 6.88
C VAL A 102 -8.87 4.28 5.79
N VAL A 103 -9.55 4.38 4.66
CA VAL A 103 -9.12 5.03 3.42
C VAL A 103 -10.25 5.92 2.89
N ASP A 104 -9.93 6.85 1.99
CA ASP A 104 -10.98 7.67 1.37
C ASP A 104 -11.80 6.82 0.39
N ARG A 105 -11.13 6.00 -0.42
CA ARG A 105 -11.80 5.09 -1.36
C ARG A 105 -10.92 3.91 -1.77
N VAL A 106 -11.59 2.83 -2.14
CA VAL A 106 -11.09 1.65 -2.82
C VAL A 106 -11.29 1.87 -4.32
N ILE A 107 -10.24 1.60 -5.09
CA ILE A 107 -10.26 1.73 -6.55
C ILE A 107 -10.58 0.39 -7.18
N GLY A 108 -9.95 -0.69 -6.67
CA GLY A 108 -10.16 -2.04 -7.15
C GLY A 108 -8.88 -2.86 -7.14
N GLU A 109 -8.94 -4.05 -7.70
CA GLU A 109 -7.81 -4.96 -7.82
C GLU A 109 -6.82 -4.48 -8.90
N HIS A 110 -5.52 -4.61 -8.61
CA HIS A 110 -4.45 -4.23 -9.52
C HIS A 110 -3.23 -5.15 -9.33
N GLN A 111 -2.74 -5.72 -10.43
CA GLN A 111 -1.48 -6.44 -10.43
C GLN A 111 -0.33 -5.44 -10.59
N THR A 112 0.67 -5.52 -9.73
CA THR A 112 1.76 -4.55 -9.76
C THR A 112 3.12 -5.14 -9.44
N VAL A 113 4.17 -4.48 -9.93
CA VAL A 113 5.55 -4.88 -9.69
C VAL A 113 6.04 -4.23 -8.42
N ILE A 114 6.40 -5.01 -7.41
CA ILE A 114 7.02 -4.46 -6.20
C ILE A 114 8.47 -4.08 -6.49
N LYS A 115 8.78 -2.81 -6.24
CA LYS A 115 10.15 -2.30 -6.20
C LYS A 115 10.54 -2.09 -4.74
N SER A 116 11.74 -2.53 -4.39
CA SER A 116 12.32 -2.22 -3.09
C SER A 116 12.52 -0.70 -3.00
N LEU A 117 11.95 -0.12 -1.95
CA LEU A 117 12.28 1.23 -1.52
C LEU A 117 13.75 1.20 -1.11
N GLY A 118 14.62 1.92 -1.84
CA GLY A 118 16.06 1.89 -1.60
C GLY A 118 16.43 2.22 -0.14
N LYS A 119 17.69 2.01 0.26
CA LYS A 119 18.15 2.06 1.67
C LYS A 119 17.67 3.26 2.51
N VAL A 120 17.39 4.40 1.90
CA VAL A 120 16.89 5.62 2.56
C VAL A 120 15.46 5.48 3.10
N TYR A 121 14.67 4.57 2.54
CA TYR A 121 13.23 4.43 2.81
C TYR A 121 12.87 3.06 3.42
N GLN A 122 13.87 2.26 3.83
CA GLN A 122 13.66 0.93 4.42
C GLN A 122 13.01 0.98 5.80
N ASP A 123 13.09 2.12 6.49
CA ASP A 123 12.60 2.27 7.87
C ASP A 123 11.19 2.88 7.96
N ILE A 124 10.48 3.07 6.84
CA ILE A 124 9.10 3.57 6.91
C ILE A 124 8.19 2.46 7.40
N ARG A 125 7.82 2.55 8.69
CA ARG A 125 6.89 1.62 9.32
C ARG A 125 5.56 1.60 8.54
N GLY A 126 5.06 0.39 8.26
CA GLY A 126 3.81 0.20 7.54
C GLY A 126 3.93 0.18 6.02
N ILE A 127 5.14 0.27 5.46
CA ILE A 127 5.40 0.18 4.02
C ILE A 127 6.39 -0.97 3.74
N SER A 128 6.02 -1.87 2.84
CA SER A 128 6.88 -2.98 2.39
C SER A 128 7.60 -2.70 1.06
N GLY A 129 7.13 -1.71 0.30
CA GLY A 129 7.73 -1.34 -0.97
C GLY A 129 6.95 -0.24 -1.68
N ALA A 130 7.27 -0.04 -2.96
CA ALA A 130 6.52 0.86 -3.82
C ALA A 130 6.42 0.29 -5.23
N THR A 131 5.47 0.83 -5.99
CA THR A 131 5.31 0.55 -7.41
C THR A 131 5.14 1.85 -8.19
N ILE A 132 5.38 1.76 -9.49
CA ILE A 132 5.08 2.81 -10.46
C ILE A 132 3.88 2.33 -11.26
N LYS A 133 2.79 3.11 -11.22
CA LYS A 133 1.58 2.86 -11.99
C LYS A 133 1.81 3.10 -13.48
N GLY A 134 0.87 2.66 -14.33
CA GLY A 134 0.93 2.86 -15.79
C GLY A 134 0.95 4.32 -16.23
N ASP A 135 0.47 5.25 -15.40
CA ASP A 135 0.53 6.70 -15.63
C ASP A 135 1.84 7.35 -15.15
N GLY A 136 2.79 6.56 -14.64
CA GLY A 136 4.07 7.04 -14.11
C GLY A 136 4.01 7.56 -12.67
N SER A 137 2.84 7.65 -12.06
CA SER A 137 2.71 8.02 -10.64
C SER A 137 3.11 6.86 -9.71
N MET A 138 3.46 7.18 -8.47
CA MET A 138 3.85 6.18 -7.47
C MET A 138 2.66 5.69 -6.65
N ALA A 139 2.71 4.43 -6.23
CA ALA A 139 1.87 3.89 -5.17
C ALA A 139 2.72 3.13 -4.15
N LEU A 140 2.37 3.27 -2.87
CA LEU A 140 3.10 2.65 -1.76
C LEU A 140 2.45 1.30 -1.41
N ILE A 141 3.25 0.26 -1.25
CA ILE A 141 2.75 -1.09 -0.89
C ILE A 141 2.76 -1.20 0.62
N LEU A 142 1.61 -1.45 1.22
CA LEU A 142 1.46 -1.50 2.67
C LEU A 142 2.01 -2.80 3.26
N ASP A 143 2.66 -2.68 4.41
CA ASP A 143 2.97 -3.81 5.28
C ASP A 143 1.83 -3.99 6.29
N ILE A 144 0.87 -4.85 5.95
CA ILE A 144 -0.30 -5.11 6.78
C ILE A 144 0.10 -5.70 8.14
N ALA A 145 1.14 -6.53 8.21
CA ALA A 145 1.58 -7.11 9.48
C ALA A 145 2.13 -6.01 10.40
N ALA A 146 2.91 -5.07 9.86
CA ALA A 146 3.39 -3.91 10.61
C ALA A 146 2.25 -2.99 11.06
N LEU A 147 1.24 -2.76 10.21
CA LEU A 147 0.06 -1.95 10.55
C LEU A 147 -0.79 -2.60 11.65
N VAL A 148 -0.99 -3.93 11.60
CA VAL A 148 -1.67 -4.70 12.65
C VAL A 148 -0.92 -4.59 13.97
N ALA A 149 0.41 -4.70 13.96
CA ALA A 149 1.23 -4.54 15.16
C ALA A 149 1.19 -3.10 15.74
N ALA A 150 1.04 -2.10 14.87
CA ALA A 150 0.97 -0.68 15.25
C ALA A 150 -0.44 -0.23 15.67
N SER A 151 -1.48 -1.05 15.55
CA SER A 151 -2.81 -0.71 16.10
C SER A 151 -2.81 -0.44 17.62
N SER A 152 -1.69 -0.71 18.31
CA SER A 152 -1.43 -0.32 19.71
C SER A 152 -0.42 0.83 19.91
N THR A 153 0.19 1.38 18.84
CA THR A 153 1.31 2.34 18.90
C THR A 153 1.39 3.24 17.64
N PRO A 154 1.57 4.57 17.74
CA PRO A 154 1.57 5.48 16.57
C PRO A 154 2.59 5.10 15.48
N LEU A 155 2.20 5.34 14.22
CA LEU A 155 2.86 4.85 13.00
C LEU A 155 3.99 5.72 12.45
N VAL A 156 4.18 6.95 12.94
CA VAL A 156 5.01 7.93 12.23
C VAL A 156 6.41 8.06 12.82
N SER A 157 7.43 7.73 12.02
CA SER A 157 8.75 8.36 12.07
C SER A 157 8.97 9.14 10.77
N ARG A 158 8.71 10.45 10.83
CA ARG A 158 9.11 11.54 9.92
C ARG A 158 9.58 11.16 8.51
N VAL A 159 8.67 11.07 7.55
CA VAL A 159 8.97 11.32 6.12
C VAL A 159 7.81 12.11 5.52
N ARG A 160 8.07 13.33 5.05
CA ARG A 160 7.13 14.11 4.24
C ARG A 160 7.15 13.53 2.82
N VAL A 161 5.98 13.13 2.33
CA VAL A 161 5.72 12.85 0.90
C VAL A 161 5.73 14.16 0.12
#